data_AF-A0ABD0YDP9-F1
#
_entry.id   AF-A0ABD0YDP9-F1
#
_cell.length_a   1.000
_cell.length_b   1.000
_cell.length_c   1.000
_cell.angle_alpha   90.00
_cell.angle_beta   90.00
_cell.angle_gamma   90.00
#
_symmetry.space_group_name_H-M   'P 1'
#
loop_
_entity.id
_entity.type
_entity.pdbx_description
1 polymer ?
#
loop_
_entity_poly.entity_id
_entity_poly.type
_entity_poly.pdbx_seq_one_letter_code
_entity_poly.pdbx_strand_id
1 'polypeptide(L)'
;MTIRAMVPEGGRSVSVCPKCGKGYSNSSNLNRHLRFECGKERQFSCPHCQYRARHKTHLQSHISCKHWKYSSRGGLPEEEAGVVNSDCCISSDYVCQRCGKGYMRKSTLNRHMRYECGGKRTFQCPMCYYAARHRNHLQSHMVSKHKPPIVMPPT
;
A
#
# COMPACT_ATOMS: atom_id res chain seq x y z
N MET A 1 -2.17 18.02 -25.02
CA MET A 1 -3.14 18.08 -23.90
C MET A 1 -2.41 18.64 -22.68
N THR A 2 -2.64 19.91 -22.34
CA THR A 2 -1.83 20.62 -21.34
C THR A 2 -2.27 20.24 -19.92
N ILE A 3 -1.30 19.86 -19.08
CA ILE A 3 -1.53 19.61 -17.65
C ILE A 3 -1.82 20.95 -16.97
N ARG A 4 -3.00 21.11 -16.36
CA ARG A 4 -3.35 22.32 -15.61
C ARG A 4 -2.91 22.11 -14.15
N ALA A 5 -2.02 22.98 -13.67
CA ALA A 5 -1.68 23.07 -12.27
C ALA A 5 -2.69 24.00 -11.58
N MET A 6 -3.26 23.56 -10.46
CA MET A 6 -4.10 24.39 -9.60
C MET A 6 -3.42 24.54 -8.24
N VAL A 7 -3.45 25.74 -7.69
CA VAL A 7 -2.94 26.07 -6.37
C VAL A 7 -4.14 26.43 -5.50
N PRO A 8 -4.61 25.55 -4.61
CA PRO A 8 -5.62 25.93 -3.63
C PRO A 8 -5.03 26.91 -2.61
N GLU A 9 -5.82 27.88 -2.18
CA GLU A 9 -5.45 28.92 -1.20
C GLU A 9 -4.89 28.26 0.08
N GLY A 10 -3.57 28.37 0.29
CA GLY A 10 -2.83 27.77 1.42
C GLY A 10 -2.29 26.34 1.23
N GLY A 11 -2.41 25.75 0.03
CA GLY A 11 -2.07 24.34 -0.23
C GLY A 11 -1.03 24.09 -1.33
N ARG A 12 -0.33 22.94 -1.22
CA ARG A 12 0.62 22.42 -2.22
C ARG A 12 -0.01 22.40 -3.61
N SER A 13 0.73 22.88 -4.62
CA SER A 13 0.29 22.82 -6.02
C SER A 13 -0.03 21.38 -6.44
N VAL A 14 -1.23 21.18 -6.97
CA VAL A 14 -1.71 19.88 -7.45
C VAL A 14 -1.87 19.91 -8.96
N SER A 15 -1.40 18.85 -9.61
CA SER A 15 -1.58 18.65 -11.04
C SER A 15 -2.91 17.96 -11.28
N VAL A 16 -3.79 18.55 -12.10
CA VAL A 16 -5.15 18.06 -12.31
C VAL A 16 -5.27 17.33 -13.64
N CYS A 17 -5.98 16.21 -13.63
CA CYS A 17 -6.31 15.48 -14.84
C CYS A 17 -7.33 16.27 -15.68
N PRO A 18 -7.01 16.66 -16.92
CA PRO A 18 -7.91 17.45 -17.76
C PRO A 18 -9.16 16.68 -18.21
N LYS A 19 -9.14 15.34 -18.13
CA LYS A 19 -10.26 14.48 -18.57
C LYS A 19 -11.26 14.18 -17.47
N CYS A 20 -10.83 14.04 -16.22
CA CYS A 20 -11.70 13.61 -15.12
C CYS A 20 -11.63 14.52 -13.88
N GLY A 21 -10.84 15.59 -13.91
CA GLY A 21 -10.73 16.56 -12.82
C GLY A 21 -9.98 16.07 -11.58
N LYS A 22 -9.43 14.85 -11.55
CA LYS A 22 -8.70 14.34 -10.37
C LYS A 22 -7.38 15.10 -10.15
N GLY A 23 -7.17 15.57 -8.93
CA GLY A 23 -5.93 16.23 -8.51
C GLY A 23 -4.87 15.23 -8.00
N TYR A 24 -3.61 15.49 -8.34
CA TYR A 24 -2.46 14.68 -7.95
C TYR A 24 -1.39 15.57 -7.33
N SER A 25 -0.76 15.09 -6.26
CA SER A 25 0.31 15.80 -5.55
C SER A 25 1.58 16.02 -6.37
N ASN A 26 1.80 15.23 -7.41
CA ASN A 26 2.98 15.30 -8.28
C ASN A 26 2.62 14.90 -9.72
N SER A 27 3.34 15.47 -10.69
CA SER A 27 3.16 15.25 -12.13
C SER A 27 3.37 13.79 -12.56
N SER A 28 4.28 13.05 -11.93
CA SER A 28 4.49 11.62 -12.22
C SER A 28 3.27 10.76 -11.92
N ASN A 29 2.53 11.08 -10.85
CA ASN A 29 1.32 10.37 -10.49
C ASN A 29 0.18 10.67 -11.47
N LEU A 30 0.06 11.95 -11.89
CA LEU A 30 -0.89 12.34 -12.93
C LEU A 30 -0.57 11.65 -14.27
N ASN A 31 0.70 11.63 -14.70
CA ASN A 31 1.10 10.96 -15.93
C ASN A 31 0.79 9.46 -15.90
N ARG A 32 1.01 8.78 -14.75
CA ARG A 32 0.62 7.38 -14.59
C ARG A 32 -0.90 7.20 -14.69
N HIS A 33 -1.67 8.07 -14.05
CA HIS A 33 -3.13 8.06 -14.14
C HIS A 33 -3.61 8.23 -15.58
N LEU A 34 -3.08 9.22 -16.31
CA LEU A 34 -3.40 9.44 -17.72
C LEU A 34 -3.03 8.24 -18.61
N ARG A 35 -1.91 7.58 -18.29
CA ARG A 35 -1.39 6.46 -19.07
C ARG A 35 -2.19 5.16 -18.87
N PHE A 36 -2.69 4.88 -17.66
CA PHE A 36 -3.22 3.55 -17.33
C PHE A 36 -4.63 3.53 -16.71
N GLU A 37 -5.17 4.67 -16.29
CA GLU A 37 -6.41 4.70 -15.51
C GLU A 37 -7.51 5.53 -16.16
N CYS A 38 -7.17 6.70 -16.71
CA CYS A 38 -8.15 7.66 -17.19
C CYS A 38 -8.78 7.19 -18.51
N GLY A 39 -10.00 6.64 -18.43
CA GLY A 39 -10.74 6.15 -19.59
C GLY A 39 -10.09 4.93 -20.26
N LYS A 40 -9.31 4.15 -19.50
CA LYS A 40 -8.62 2.96 -20.00
C LYS A 40 -9.04 1.72 -19.22
N GLU A 41 -9.28 0.65 -19.96
CA GLU A 41 -9.52 -0.66 -19.37
C GLU A 41 -8.24 -1.26 -18.79
N ARG A 42 -8.41 -2.34 -18.01
CA ARG A 42 -7.28 -3.04 -17.40
C ARG A 42 -6.47 -3.74 -18.50
N GLN A 43 -5.28 -3.21 -18.75
CA GLN A 43 -4.43 -3.58 -19.90
C GLN A 43 -3.64 -4.87 -19.68
N PHE A 44 -3.40 -5.27 -18.44
CA PHE A 44 -2.52 -6.40 -18.13
C PHE A 44 -3.36 -7.62 -17.73
N SER A 45 -3.51 -8.59 -18.63
CA SER A 45 -4.24 -9.84 -18.37
C SER A 45 -3.35 -10.90 -17.73
N CYS A 46 -3.92 -11.69 -16.84
CA CYS A 46 -3.30 -12.92 -16.35
C CYS A 46 -3.38 -14.00 -17.43
N PRO A 47 -2.29 -14.75 -17.69
CA PRO A 47 -2.33 -15.88 -18.61
C PRO A 47 -2.99 -17.13 -18.00
N HIS A 48 -3.19 -17.18 -16.68
CA HIS A 48 -3.69 -18.36 -15.96
C HIS A 48 -5.13 -18.20 -15.45
N CYS A 49 -5.72 -17.00 -15.56
CA CYS A 49 -7.13 -16.77 -15.22
C CYS A 49 -7.67 -15.50 -15.86
N GLN A 50 -8.94 -15.20 -15.64
CA GLN A 50 -9.62 -14.02 -16.18
C GLN A 50 -9.25 -12.68 -15.50
N TYR A 51 -8.33 -12.69 -14.51
CA TYR A 51 -7.92 -11.48 -13.81
C TYR A 51 -7.19 -10.51 -14.74
N ARG A 52 -7.51 -9.21 -14.61
CA ARG A 52 -6.84 -8.12 -15.32
C ARG A 52 -6.41 -7.05 -14.33
N ALA A 53 -5.24 -6.47 -14.52
CA ALA A 53 -4.68 -5.39 -13.72
C ALA A 53 -4.47 -4.12 -14.54
N ARG A 54 -4.43 -2.97 -13.84
CA ARG A 54 -4.06 -1.67 -14.45
C ARG A 54 -2.57 -1.45 -14.55
N HIS A 55 -1.78 -2.11 -13.68
CA HIS A 55 -0.33 -2.00 -13.65
C HIS A 55 0.32 -3.39 -13.67
N LYS A 56 1.46 -3.52 -14.37
CA LYS A 56 2.24 -4.77 -14.45
C LYS A 56 2.63 -5.31 -13.08
N THR A 57 2.99 -4.45 -12.12
CA THR A 57 3.38 -4.87 -10.76
C THR A 57 2.24 -5.57 -10.01
N HIS A 58 1.00 -5.15 -10.23
CA HIS A 58 -0.18 -5.78 -9.63
C HIS A 58 -0.49 -7.12 -10.27
N LEU A 59 -0.31 -7.22 -11.61
CA LEU A 59 -0.45 -8.51 -12.29
C LEU A 59 0.59 -9.52 -11.79
N GLN A 60 1.85 -9.11 -11.68
CA GLN A 60 2.93 -9.97 -11.16
C GLN A 60 2.67 -10.42 -9.72
N SER A 61 2.20 -9.50 -8.87
CA SER A 61 1.77 -9.82 -7.50
C SER A 61 0.63 -10.84 -7.48
N HIS A 62 -0.36 -10.68 -8.37
CA HIS A 62 -1.48 -11.60 -8.49
C HIS A 62 -1.01 -13.00 -8.94
N ILE A 63 -0.21 -13.09 -10.02
CA ILE A 63 0.32 -14.36 -10.52
C ILE A 63 1.12 -15.06 -9.41
N SER A 64 2.01 -14.34 -8.74
CA SER A 64 2.84 -14.89 -7.67
C SER A 64 2.05 -15.37 -6.45
N CYS A 65 0.89 -14.81 -6.15
CA CYS A 65 0.10 -15.18 -4.97
C CYS A 65 -1.01 -16.18 -5.27
N LYS A 66 -1.51 -16.22 -6.51
CA LYS A 66 -2.71 -17.00 -6.90
C LYS A 66 -2.42 -18.14 -7.85
N HIS A 67 -1.34 -18.07 -8.62
CA HIS A 67 -1.00 -19.09 -9.62
C HIS A 67 0.33 -19.78 -9.34
N TRP A 68 1.27 -19.09 -8.69
CA TRP A 68 2.57 -19.67 -8.38
C TRP A 68 2.69 -20.02 -6.90
N LYS A 69 2.71 -21.31 -6.57
CA LYS A 69 3.13 -21.83 -5.26
C LYS A 69 4.51 -22.48 -5.43
N TYR A 70 5.56 -21.67 -5.27
CA TYR A 70 6.98 -22.07 -5.15
C TYR A 70 7.79 -22.33 -6.43
N SER A 71 8.99 -21.73 -6.47
CA SER A 71 10.21 -22.48 -6.78
C SER A 71 11.45 -21.72 -6.30
N SER A 72 11.98 -22.16 -5.17
CA SER A 72 13.41 -22.15 -4.92
C SER A 72 13.82 -23.61 -4.77
N ARG A 73 14.32 -24.18 -5.87
CA ARG A 73 14.88 -25.54 -6.07
C ARG A 73 13.89 -26.66 -6.44
N GLY A 74 13.93 -27.05 -7.71
CA GLY A 74 13.52 -28.37 -8.22
C GLY A 74 12.00 -28.56 -8.41
N GLY A 75 11.57 -28.69 -9.66
CA GLY A 75 10.18 -29.03 -9.98
C GLY A 75 9.85 -30.50 -9.66
N LEU A 76 8.59 -30.76 -9.30
CA LEU A 76 7.95 -32.07 -9.30
C LEU A 76 6.47 -31.93 -9.75
N PRO A 77 5.87 -32.95 -10.41
CA PRO A 77 4.61 -32.82 -11.13
C PRO A 77 3.32 -32.94 -10.29
N GLU A 78 2.46 -31.95 -10.51
CA GLU A 78 0.99 -31.78 -10.58
C GLU A 78 -0.07 -32.75 -9.98
N GLU A 79 0.21 -33.87 -9.31
CA GLU A 79 -0.88 -34.85 -9.10
C GLU A 79 -1.56 -34.88 -7.71
N GLU A 80 -1.09 -34.20 -6.65
CA GLU A 80 -1.67 -34.39 -5.29
C GLU A 80 -1.58 -33.14 -4.40
N ALA A 81 -2.15 -32.01 -4.83
CA ALA A 81 -2.27 -30.82 -3.98
C ALA A 81 -3.70 -30.67 -3.45
N GLY A 82 -3.99 -31.40 -2.37
CA GLY A 82 -5.19 -31.26 -1.57
C GLY A 82 -5.49 -29.81 -1.18
N VAL A 83 -6.78 -29.54 -1.00
CA VAL A 83 -7.36 -28.25 -0.65
C VAL A 83 -6.70 -27.65 0.59
N VAL A 84 -5.73 -26.75 0.40
CA VAL A 84 -5.30 -25.83 1.44
C VAL A 84 -6.16 -24.58 1.38
N ASN A 85 -7.15 -24.52 2.27
CA ASN A 85 -7.89 -23.31 2.56
C ASN A 85 -6.92 -22.22 3.07
N SER A 86 -6.96 -21.08 2.38
CA SER A 86 -6.90 -19.73 2.90
C SER A 86 -5.91 -19.43 4.04
N ASP A 87 -4.71 -18.99 3.63
CA ASP A 87 -3.93 -17.85 4.21
C ASP A 87 -2.42 -17.95 3.86
N CYS A 88 -2.12 -18.51 2.69
CA CYS A 88 -0.76 -18.94 2.36
C CYS A 88 -0.11 -18.02 1.31
N CYS A 89 0.57 -16.96 1.79
CA CYS A 89 1.51 -16.15 1.01
C CYS A 89 2.97 -16.54 1.34
N ILE A 90 3.34 -17.79 1.06
CA ILE A 90 4.68 -18.33 1.37
C ILE A 90 5.69 -18.11 0.22
N SER A 91 5.28 -17.65 -0.97
CA SER A 91 6.25 -17.20 -1.98
C SER A 91 6.63 -15.74 -1.73
N SER A 92 7.49 -15.53 -0.75
CA SER A 92 7.95 -14.21 -0.31
C SER A 92 9.47 -14.26 -0.17
N ASP A 93 10.21 -13.53 -1.01
CA ASP A 93 11.66 -13.34 -0.82
C ASP A 93 11.97 -12.56 0.49
N TYR A 94 10.94 -11.99 1.13
CA TYR A 94 11.07 -11.14 2.30
C TYR A 94 10.33 -11.75 3.49
N VAL A 95 10.98 -12.72 4.14
CA VAL A 95 10.48 -13.39 5.34
C VAL A 95 10.98 -12.69 6.61
N CYS A 96 10.12 -12.54 7.61
CA CYS A 96 10.52 -12.08 8.93
C CYS A 96 11.20 -13.23 9.69
N GLN A 97 12.51 -13.12 9.93
CA GLN A 97 13.27 -14.14 10.64
C GLN A 97 12.88 -14.31 12.12
N ARG A 98 12.12 -13.36 12.69
CA ARG A 98 11.67 -13.42 14.10
C ARG A 98 10.33 -14.14 14.27
N CYS A 99 9.41 -14.05 13.31
CA CYS A 99 8.08 -14.66 13.44
C CYS A 99 7.66 -15.52 12.24
N GLY A 100 8.52 -15.69 11.24
CA GLY A 100 8.27 -16.54 10.07
C GLY A 100 7.28 -15.97 9.04
N LYS A 101 6.68 -14.80 9.26
CA LYS A 101 5.71 -14.20 8.33
C LYS A 101 6.36 -13.77 7.01
N GLY A 102 5.78 -14.18 5.89
CA GLY A 102 6.21 -13.82 4.53
C GLY A 102 5.57 -12.53 4.01
N TYR A 103 6.34 -11.75 3.24
CA TYR A 103 5.90 -10.51 2.61
C TYR A 103 6.34 -10.43 1.14
N MET A 104 5.45 -9.95 0.29
CA MET A 104 5.70 -9.79 -1.15
C MET A 104 6.67 -8.63 -1.48
N ARG A 105 6.94 -7.73 -0.52
CA ARG A 105 7.80 -6.56 -0.72
C ARG A 105 8.68 -6.33 0.50
N LYS A 106 9.95 -5.97 0.26
CA LYS A 106 10.90 -5.55 1.30
C LYS A 106 10.36 -4.42 2.18
N SER A 107 9.66 -3.45 1.59
CA SER A 107 9.08 -2.33 2.35
C SER A 107 7.99 -2.77 3.32
N THR A 108 7.18 -3.76 2.94
CA THR A 108 6.16 -4.34 3.83
C THR A 108 6.79 -5.15 4.95
N LEU A 109 7.81 -5.98 4.64
CA LEU A 109 8.60 -6.68 5.66
C LEU A 109 9.26 -5.68 6.63
N ASN A 110 9.92 -4.63 6.11
CA ASN A 110 10.57 -3.62 6.93
C ASN A 110 9.59 -2.90 7.85
N ARG A 111 8.39 -2.57 7.36
CA ARG A 111 7.32 -2.00 8.19
C ARG A 111 6.88 -2.97 9.29
N HIS A 112 6.67 -4.23 8.93
CA HIS A 112 6.34 -5.27 9.89
C HIS A 112 7.42 -5.43 10.97
N MET A 113 8.70 -5.49 10.60
CA MET A 113 9.81 -5.59 11.56
C MET A 113 9.89 -4.35 12.46
N ARG A 114 9.67 -3.14 11.92
CA ARG A 114 9.74 -1.89 12.69
C ARG A 114 8.60 -1.69 13.67
N TYR A 115 7.39 -2.18 13.38
CA TYR A 115 6.19 -1.80 14.12
C TYR A 115 5.39 -2.96 14.70
N GLU A 116 5.49 -4.17 14.13
CA GLU A 116 4.66 -5.31 14.52
C GLU A 116 5.49 -6.38 15.24
N CYS A 117 6.64 -6.77 14.67
CA CYS A 117 7.48 -7.84 15.17
C CYS A 117 8.66 -7.31 16.00
N GLY A 118 8.34 -6.81 17.19
CA GLY A 118 9.30 -6.20 18.13
C GLY A 118 9.47 -4.69 17.98
N GLY A 119 8.50 -4.02 17.34
CA GLY A 119 8.47 -2.57 17.23
C GLY A 119 8.13 -1.88 18.55
N LYS A 120 9.05 -1.02 19.03
CA LYS A 120 8.77 -0.11 20.14
C LYS A 120 7.67 0.88 19.73
N ARG A 121 6.80 1.26 20.66
CA ARG A 121 5.81 2.32 20.45
C ARG A 121 6.56 3.66 20.44
N THR A 122 6.98 4.10 19.26
CA THR A 122 7.81 5.31 19.11
C THR A 122 6.99 6.60 19.14
N PHE A 123 5.67 6.54 18.99
CA PHE A 123 4.82 7.73 18.92
C PHE A 123 4.09 7.92 20.24
N GLN A 124 4.71 8.65 21.17
CA GLN A 124 4.12 8.95 22.47
C GLN A 124 3.12 10.11 22.37
N CYS A 125 2.03 10.01 23.13
CA CYS A 125 1.12 11.11 23.33
C CYS A 125 1.76 12.14 24.27
N PRO A 126 1.73 13.44 23.93
CA PRO A 126 2.27 14.48 24.81
C PRO A 126 1.37 14.78 26.02
N MET A 127 0.11 14.32 26.01
CA MET A 127 -0.89 14.64 27.03
C MET A 127 -1.22 13.45 27.95
N CYS A 128 -0.73 12.25 27.64
CA CYS A 128 -0.90 11.09 28.51
C CYS A 128 0.16 10.02 28.21
N TYR A 129 0.16 8.93 28.98
CA TYR A 129 1.10 7.82 28.83
C TYR A 129 0.83 6.91 27.62
N TYR A 130 -0.16 7.20 26.78
CA TYR A 130 -0.45 6.40 25.59
C TYR A 130 0.67 6.50 24.56
N ALA A 131 1.05 5.37 23.97
CA ALA A 131 2.03 5.33 22.89
C ALA A 131 1.53 4.44 21.73
N ALA A 132 1.58 4.98 20.52
CA ALA A 132 1.19 4.27 19.32
C ALA A 132 2.40 3.69 18.58
N ARG A 133 2.15 2.64 17.81
CA ARG A 133 3.11 2.06 16.85
C ARG A 133 3.15 2.84 15.53
N HIS A 134 2.08 3.56 15.19
CA HIS A 134 1.98 4.35 13.96
C HIS A 134 1.42 5.76 14.24
N ARG A 135 1.85 6.74 13.44
CA ARG A 135 1.45 8.16 13.58
C ARG A 135 -0.06 8.37 13.42
N ASN A 136 -0.69 7.69 12.46
CA ASN A 136 -2.13 7.78 12.24
C ASN A 136 -2.93 7.27 13.45
N HIS A 137 -2.44 6.24 14.16
CA HIS A 137 -3.09 5.75 15.38
C HIS A 137 -2.93 6.75 16.54
N LEU A 138 -1.76 7.39 16.69
CA LEU A 138 -1.60 8.47 17.65
C LEU A 138 -2.57 9.62 17.34
N GLN A 139 -2.73 9.98 16.07
CA GLN A 139 -3.63 11.05 15.65
C GLN A 139 -5.09 10.71 15.93
N SER A 140 -5.55 9.49 15.62
CA SER A 140 -6.89 9.03 16.01
C SER A 140 -7.10 9.01 17.53
N HIS A 141 -6.07 8.61 18.29
CA HIS A 141 -6.09 8.68 19.75
C HIS A 141 -6.22 10.13 20.25
N MET A 142 -5.46 11.07 19.69
CA MET A 142 -5.56 12.49 20.05
C MET A 142 -6.96 13.02 19.77
N VAL A 143 -7.51 12.82 18.57
CA VAL A 143 -8.84 13.32 18.22
C VAL A 143 -9.95 12.75 19.12
N SER A 144 -9.83 11.49 19.54
CA SER A 144 -10.87 10.82 20.34
C SER A 144 -10.75 10.99 21.86
N LYS A 145 -9.51 11.03 22.38
CA LYS A 145 -9.23 11.07 23.83
C LYS A 145 -8.76 12.43 24.32
N HIS A 146 -8.24 13.25 23.42
CA HIS A 146 -7.73 14.59 23.70
C HIS A 146 -8.28 15.55 22.64
N LYS A 147 -9.60 15.76 22.68
CA LYS A 147 -10.27 16.75 21.84
C LYS A 147 -9.46 18.05 21.92
N PRO A 148 -8.87 18.53 20.82
CA PRO A 148 -8.02 19.71 20.90
C PRO A 148 -8.88 20.87 21.42
N PRO A 149 -8.41 21.68 22.37
CA PRO A 149 -9.01 23.00 22.55
C PRO A 149 -8.93 23.70 21.19
N ILE A 150 -10.02 24.35 20.79
CA ILE A 150 -10.05 25.19 19.60
C ILE A 150 -9.05 26.31 19.89
N VAL A 151 -7.81 26.17 19.42
CA VAL A 151 -6.83 27.24 19.48
C VAL A 151 -7.24 28.23 18.39
N MET A 152 -7.98 29.27 18.79
CA MET A 152 -8.19 30.42 17.92
C MET A 152 -6.83 31.11 17.70
N PRO A 153 -6.51 31.54 16.46
CA PRO A 153 -5.27 32.26 16.21
C PRO A 153 -5.28 33.62 16.94
N PRO A 154 -4.12 34.10 17.43
CA PRO A 154 -4.04 35.42 18.06
C PRO A 154 -4.35 36.52 17.03
N THR A 155 -5.17 37.48 17.47
CA THR A 155 -5.50 38.75 16.78
C THR A 155 -4.27 39.62 16.55
#